data_AF-A0A5C5W1A0-F1
#
_entry.id   AF-A0A5C5W1A0-F1
#
_cell.length_a   1.000
_cell.length_b   1.000
_cell.length_c   1.000
_cell.angle_alpha   90.00
_cell.angle_beta   90.00
_cell.angle_gamma   90.00
#
_symmetry.space_group_name_H-M   'P 1'
#
loop_
_entity.id
_entity.type
_entity.pdbx_description
1 polymer ?
#
loop_
_entity_poly.entity_id
_entity_poly.type
_entity_poly.pdbx_seq_one_letter_code
_entity_poly.pdbx_strand_id
1 'polypeptide(L)'
;MGTEMIAKATDSFERKQRRCLDLLDEPTLFTGTPQLSIAVVATPDNGHAFAAGEDCRLTLDSDSRLLVVQGVSVVGHVENPPSSVIDMMRGPCPSAFGQVNKLFTLTGKAEIQLE
;
A
#
# COMPACT_ATOMS: atom_id res chain seq x y z
N MET A 1 -34.48 7.85 -50.30
CA MET A 1 -34.68 7.91 -48.83
C MET A 1 -33.83 6.91 -48.04
N GLY A 2 -33.49 5.71 -48.55
CA GLY A 2 -32.67 4.74 -47.80
C GLY A 2 -31.16 5.05 -47.71
N THR A 3 -30.56 5.56 -48.79
CA THR A 3 -29.12 5.82 -48.88
C THR A 3 -28.65 6.98 -47.98
N GLU A 4 -29.47 8.01 -47.81
CA GLU A 4 -29.18 9.15 -46.93
C GLU A 4 -29.22 8.79 -45.44
N MET A 5 -30.10 7.86 -45.05
CA MET A 5 -30.12 7.33 -43.68
C MET A 5 -28.88 6.49 -43.39
N ILE A 6 -28.46 5.67 -44.35
CA ILE A 6 -27.24 4.85 -44.22
C ILE A 6 -26.02 5.76 -44.07
N ALA A 7 -25.89 6.80 -44.92
CA ALA A 7 -24.78 7.75 -44.86
C ALA A 7 -24.72 8.51 -43.52
N LYS A 8 -25.87 8.97 -43.00
CA LYS A 8 -25.94 9.63 -41.69
C LYS A 8 -25.60 8.68 -40.54
N ALA A 9 -26.01 7.42 -40.62
CA ALA A 9 -25.69 6.41 -39.63
C ALA A 9 -24.19 6.10 -39.60
N THR A 10 -23.53 5.96 -40.76
CA THR A 10 -22.08 5.76 -40.86
C THR A 10 -21.29 6.94 -40.28
N ASP A 11 -21.67 8.18 -40.60
CA ASP A 11 -21.02 9.38 -40.04
C ASP A 11 -21.14 9.44 -38.51
N SER A 12 -22.29 9.03 -37.97
CA SER A 12 -22.51 9.01 -36.52
C SER A 12 -21.67 7.92 -35.83
N PHE A 13 -21.49 6.77 -36.48
CA PHE A 13 -20.68 5.68 -35.99
C PHE A 13 -19.20 6.05 -35.97
N GLU A 14 -18.69 6.62 -37.07
CA GLU A 14 -17.30 7.06 -37.15
C GLU A 14 -16.95 8.13 -36.12
N ARG A 15 -17.85 9.11 -35.89
CA ARG A 15 -17.64 10.12 -34.84
C ARG A 15 -17.61 9.50 -33.45
N LYS A 16 -18.49 8.52 -33.19
CA LYS A 16 -18.52 7.83 -31.90
C LYS A 16 -17.26 6.98 -31.70
N GLN A 17 -16.78 6.32 -32.76
CA GLN A 17 -15.54 5.56 -32.76
C GLN A 17 -14.33 6.46 -32.50
N ARG A 18 -14.20 7.61 -33.19
CA ARG A 18 -13.12 8.58 -32.94
C ARG A 18 -13.13 9.08 -31.51
N ARG A 19 -14.30 9.45 -30.98
CA ARG A 19 -14.44 9.90 -29.58
C ARG A 19 -14.01 8.83 -28.57
N CYS A 20 -14.27 7.56 -28.84
CA CYS A 20 -13.81 6.46 -28.00
C CYS A 20 -12.30 6.23 -28.11
N LEU A 21 -11.71 6.43 -29.30
CA LEU A 21 -10.27 6.35 -29.48
C LEU A 21 -9.56 7.52 -28.77
N ASP A 22 -10.08 8.74 -28.88
CA ASP A 22 -9.53 9.93 -28.19
C ASP A 22 -9.54 9.75 -26.66
N LEU A 23 -10.58 9.11 -26.09
CA LEU A 23 -10.65 8.78 -24.66
C LEU A 23 -9.64 7.71 -24.23
N LEU A 24 -9.21 6.83 -25.14
CA LEU A 24 -8.20 5.82 -24.87
C LEU A 24 -6.77 6.34 -25.09
N ASP A 25 -6.62 7.40 -25.89
CA ASP A 25 -5.37 8.11 -26.15
C ASP A 25 -5.05 9.14 -25.06
N GLU A 26 -5.99 9.42 -24.15
CA GLU A 26 -5.69 10.20 -22.94
C GLU A 26 -4.68 9.43 -22.07
N PRO A 27 -3.50 10.01 -21.77
CA PRO A 27 -2.43 9.35 -21.02
C PRO A 27 -2.76 9.14 -19.53
N THR A 28 -4.04 9.19 -19.15
CA THR A 28 -4.54 9.10 -17.78
C THR A 28 -4.79 7.67 -17.31
N LEU A 29 -4.75 6.68 -18.20
CA LEU A 29 -4.86 5.27 -17.82
C LEU A 29 -3.78 4.82 -16.83
N PHE A 30 -2.67 5.57 -16.72
CA PHE A 30 -1.57 5.30 -15.78
C PHE A 30 -1.18 6.53 -14.92
N THR A 31 -1.98 7.60 -14.87
CA THR A 31 -1.62 8.83 -14.12
C THR A 31 -1.70 8.69 -12.60
N GLY A 32 -2.20 7.57 -12.08
CA GLY A 32 -2.04 7.27 -10.67
C GLY A 32 -0.63 6.78 -10.43
N THR A 33 0.26 7.63 -9.92
CA THR A 33 1.42 7.11 -9.17
C THR A 33 0.83 6.18 -8.12
N PRO A 34 1.08 4.86 -8.17
CA PRO A 34 0.53 3.96 -7.17
C PRO A 34 1.03 4.47 -5.82
N GLN A 35 0.11 4.78 -4.92
CA GLN A 35 0.47 5.05 -3.53
C GLN A 35 0.96 3.72 -2.97
N LEU A 36 2.27 3.51 -3.03
CA LEU A 36 2.93 2.33 -2.50
C LEU A 36 2.96 2.49 -0.98
N SER A 37 1.96 1.93 -0.30
CA SER A 37 2.02 1.73 1.14
C SER A 37 2.94 0.56 1.43
N ILE A 38 3.94 0.74 2.30
CA ILE A 38 4.80 -0.34 2.74
C ILE A 38 4.14 -1.04 3.92
N ALA A 39 3.93 -2.35 3.81
CA ALA A 39 3.45 -3.17 4.92
C ALA A 39 4.55 -4.13 5.38
N VAL A 40 4.69 -4.29 6.69
CA VAL A 40 5.62 -5.22 7.33
C VAL A 40 4.86 -6.16 8.27
N VAL A 41 5.34 -7.39 8.39
CA VAL A 41 4.71 -8.41 9.24
C VAL A 41 5.46 -8.51 10.56
N ALA A 42 4.78 -8.17 11.65
CA ALA A 42 5.29 -8.26 12.99
C ALA A 42 4.84 -9.55 13.69
N THR A 43 5.77 -10.16 14.41
CA THR A 43 5.54 -11.23 15.36
C THR A 43 5.42 -10.67 16.78
N PRO A 44 4.38 -11.07 17.53
CA PRO A 44 4.20 -10.60 18.88
C PRO A 44 5.17 -11.32 19.82
N ASP A 45 5.71 -10.60 20.81
CA ASP A 45 6.45 -11.23 21.90
C ASP A 45 5.48 -11.82 22.95
N ASN A 46 4.24 -11.30 23.03
CA ASN A 46 3.19 -11.77 23.92
C ASN A 46 1.86 -11.97 23.18
N GLY A 47 1.05 -12.97 23.56
CA GLY A 47 -0.20 -13.34 22.86
C GLY A 47 -1.29 -12.25 22.74
N HIS A 48 -1.13 -11.10 23.39
CA HIS A 48 -2.05 -9.95 23.35
C HIS A 48 -1.36 -8.65 22.89
N ALA A 49 -0.23 -8.76 22.19
CA ALA A 49 0.62 -7.61 21.86
C ALA A 49 0.05 -6.67 20.77
N PHE A 50 -0.92 -7.12 19.96
CA PHE A 50 -1.43 -6.33 18.83
C PHE A 50 -2.96 -6.35 18.80
N ALA A 51 -3.58 -5.18 18.69
CA ALA A 51 -4.98 -5.03 18.28
C ALA A 51 -5.12 -4.29 16.95
N ALA A 52 -6.16 -4.62 16.18
CA ALA A 52 -6.40 -3.98 14.89
C ALA A 52 -6.74 -2.49 15.07
N GLY A 53 -6.13 -1.64 14.25
CA GLY A 53 -6.27 -0.20 14.29
C GLY A 53 -5.38 0.51 15.32
N GLU A 54 -4.54 -0.23 16.07
CA GLU A 54 -3.60 0.40 17.01
C GLU A 54 -2.42 1.03 16.28
N ASP A 55 -2.06 2.22 16.73
CA ASP A 55 -0.84 2.91 16.32
C ASP A 55 0.36 2.31 17.03
N CYS A 56 1.43 2.12 16.28
CA CYS A 56 2.67 1.58 16.78
C CYS A 56 3.87 2.31 16.17
N ARG A 57 4.98 2.26 16.88
CA ARG A 57 6.25 2.81 16.43
C ARG A 57 7.19 1.65 16.13
N LEU A 58 7.75 1.64 14.94
CA LEU A 58 8.85 0.77 14.58
C LEU A 58 10.16 1.45 14.94
N THR A 59 11.10 0.71 15.50
CA THR A 59 12.44 1.19 15.83
C THR A 59 13.49 0.19 15.39
N LEU A 60 14.60 0.66 14.84
CA LEU A 60 15.73 -0.20 14.50
C LEU A 60 16.63 -0.37 15.71
N ASP A 61 16.84 -1.62 16.12
CA ASP A 61 17.82 -1.98 17.14
C ASP A 61 19.23 -2.08 16.53
N SER A 62 20.25 -2.04 17.38
CA SER A 62 21.68 -2.17 17.07
C SER A 62 22.03 -3.35 16.18
N ASP A 63 21.32 -4.47 16.30
CA ASP A 63 21.48 -5.68 15.49
C ASP A 63 20.75 -5.63 14.13
N SER A 64 20.31 -4.45 13.68
CA SER A 64 19.47 -4.28 12.47
C SER A 64 18.12 -5.03 12.52
N ARG A 65 17.64 -5.32 13.73
CA ARG A 65 16.31 -5.89 13.96
C ARG A 65 15.30 -4.77 14.13
N LEU A 66 14.13 -4.90 13.48
CA LEU A 66 13.04 -3.97 13.68
C LEU A 66 12.18 -4.44 14.85
N LEU A 67 12.04 -3.58 15.84
CA LEU A 67 11.20 -3.78 17.01
C LEU A 67 9.92 -2.97 16.85
N VAL A 68 8.81 -3.54 17.30
CA VAL A 68 7.52 -2.84 17.39
C VAL A 68 7.35 -2.36 18.83
N VAL A 69 7.20 -1.06 18.98
CA VAL A 69 7.00 -0.36 20.26
C VAL A 69 5.59 0.21 20.29
N GLN A 70 4.83 -0.12 21.32
CA GLN A 70 3.57 0.56 21.65
C GLN A 70 3.75 1.30 22.97
N GLY A 71 3.45 2.60 22.97
CA GLY A 71 3.71 3.48 24.10
C GLY A 71 5.20 3.51 24.46
N VAL A 72 5.59 2.78 25.51
CA VAL A 72 6.97 2.72 26.03
C VAL A 72 7.55 1.29 26.00
N SER A 73 6.73 0.29 25.67
CA SER A 73 7.12 -1.12 25.69
C SER A 73 7.34 -1.68 24.30
N VAL A 74 8.39 -2.49 24.15
CA VAL A 74 8.55 -3.38 23.00
C VAL A 74 7.53 -4.51 23.13
N VAL A 75 6.72 -4.69 22.09
CA VAL A 75 5.60 -5.65 22.07
C VAL A 75 5.81 -6.77 21.06
N GLY A 76 6.76 -6.59 20.15
CA GLY A 76 7.09 -7.58 19.13
C GLY A 76 8.27 -7.16 18.28
N HIS A 77 8.55 -7.99 17.29
CA HIS A 77 9.63 -7.79 16.34
C HIS A 77 9.12 -8.05 14.92
N VAL A 78 9.80 -7.50 13.92
CA VAL A 78 9.48 -7.77 12.51
C VAL A 78 10.42 -8.86 12.02
N GLU A 79 9.85 -9.95 11.50
CA GLU A 79 10.62 -11.02 10.87
C GLU A 79 10.94 -10.65 9.42
N ASN A 80 12.22 -10.73 9.06
CA ASN A 80 12.71 -10.51 7.70
C ASN A 80 12.19 -9.22 7.04
N PRO A 81 12.44 -8.04 7.64
CA PRO A 81 12.00 -6.80 7.03
C PRO A 81 12.67 -6.58 5.66
N PRO A 82 11.95 -6.03 4.68
CA PRO A 82 12.52 -5.71 3.39
C PRO A 82 13.65 -4.68 3.56
N SER A 83 14.72 -4.82 2.76
CA SER A 83 15.91 -3.97 2.87
C SER A 83 15.60 -2.48 2.72
N SER A 84 14.59 -2.13 1.91
CA SER A 84 14.10 -0.75 1.76
C SER A 84 13.65 -0.13 3.08
N VAL A 85 12.97 -0.89 3.95
CA VAL A 85 12.54 -0.41 5.27
C VAL A 85 13.74 -0.26 6.19
N ILE A 86 14.68 -1.20 6.15
CA ILE A 86 15.91 -1.10 6.95
C ILE A 86 16.71 0.15 6.54
N ASP A 87 16.86 0.41 5.24
CA ASP A 87 17.61 1.55 4.73
C ASP A 87 16.91 2.88 5.06
N MET A 88 15.58 2.94 5.00
CA MET A 88 14.80 4.09 5.47
C MET A 88 15.05 4.39 6.95
N MET A 89 15.21 3.35 7.75
CA MET A 89 15.39 3.41 9.20
C MET A 89 16.86 3.61 9.64
N ARG A 90 17.82 3.59 8.72
CA ARG A 90 19.24 3.89 9.00
C ARG A 90 19.56 5.39 9.07
N GLY A 91 18.56 6.24 8.85
CA GLY A 91 18.70 7.70 8.92
C GLY A 91 18.95 8.23 10.34
N PRO A 92 19.06 9.56 10.50
CA PRO A 92 19.32 10.22 11.80
C PRO A 92 18.23 9.97 12.85
N CYS A 93 17.03 9.56 12.43
CA CYS A 93 15.92 9.15 13.29
C CYS A 93 15.50 7.73 12.90
N PRO A 94 15.99 6.68 13.60
CA PRO A 94 15.72 5.28 13.25
C PRO A 94 14.36 4.81 13.76
N SER A 95 13.31 5.56 13.44
CA SER A 95 11.95 5.23 13.83
C SER A 95 10.90 5.62 12.79
N ALA A 96 9.91 4.76 12.60
CA ALA A 96 8.76 4.99 11.75
C ALA A 96 7.47 4.78 12.53
N PHE A 97 6.42 5.49 12.14
CA PHE A 97 5.08 5.27 12.66
C PHE A 97 4.32 4.36 11.69
N GLY A 98 3.45 3.52 12.25
CA GLY A 98 2.59 2.67 11.46
C GLY A 98 1.38 2.23 12.25
N GLN A 99 0.39 1.70 11.54
CA GLN A 99 -0.85 1.23 12.12
C GLN A 99 -1.02 -0.27 11.86
N VAL A 100 -1.53 -0.99 12.86
CA VAL A 100 -1.90 -2.40 12.71
C VAL A 100 -3.12 -2.50 11.80
N ASN A 101 -2.92 -2.91 10.55
CA ASN A 101 -3.98 -3.02 9.56
C ASN A 101 -4.71 -4.37 9.69
N LYS A 102 -3.97 -5.48 9.77
CA LYS A 102 -4.55 -6.83 9.87
C LYS A 102 -3.89 -7.68 10.95
N LEU A 103 -4.69 -8.60 11.52
CA LEU A 103 -4.23 -9.62 12.45
C LEU A 103 -4.44 -11.02 11.86
N PHE A 104 -3.39 -11.82 11.87
CA PHE A 104 -3.41 -13.21 11.42
C PHE A 104 -3.70 -14.12 12.61
N THR A 105 -4.95 -14.53 12.78
CA THR A 105 -5.43 -15.30 13.95
C THR A 105 -4.72 -16.64 14.16
N LEU A 106 -4.29 -17.31 13.09
CA LEU A 106 -3.62 -18.61 13.17
C LEU A 106 -2.16 -18.53 13.64
N THR A 107 -1.46 -17.43 13.34
CA THR A 107 -0.03 -17.25 13.65
C THR A 107 0.20 -16.21 14.74
N GLY A 108 -0.82 -15.47 15.14
CA GLY A 108 -0.73 -14.33 16.05
C GLY A 108 -0.01 -13.11 15.45
N LYS A 109 0.39 -13.15 14.17
CA LYS A 109 1.16 -12.07 13.53
C LYS A 109 0.27 -10.89 13.19
N ALA A 110 0.87 -9.70 13.09
CA ALA A 110 0.21 -8.48 12.68
C ALA A 110 0.83 -7.92 11.39
N GLU A 111 -0.01 -7.44 10.48
CA GLU A 111 0.41 -6.62 9.36
C GLU A 111 0.37 -5.15 9.80
N ILE A 112 1.53 -4.51 9.85
CA ILE A 112 1.69 -3.10 10.18
C ILE A 112 1.91 -2.34 8.88
N GLN A 113 1.04 -1.38 8.61
CA GLN A 113 1.19 -0.47 7.50
C GLN A 113 1.97 0.76 7.95
N LEU A 114 3.05 1.06 7.25
CA LEU A 114 3.89 2.23 7.47
C LEU A 114 3.29 3.45 6.76
N GLU A 115 3.31 4.59 7.44
CA GLU A 115 3.00 5.92 6.87
C GLU A 115 4.27 6.65 6.39
#